data_AF-A0A962V6E0-F1
#
_entry.id   AF-A0A962V6E0-F1
#
_cell.length_a   1.000
_cell.length_b   1.000
_cell.length_c   1.000
_cell.angle_alpha   90.00
_cell.angle_beta   90.00
_cell.angle_gamma   90.00
#
_symmetry.space_group_name_H-M   'P 1'
#
loop_
_entity.id
_entity.type
_entity.pdbx_description
1 polymer ?
#
loop_
_entity_poly.entity_id
_entity_poly.type
_entity_poly.pdbx_seq_one_letter_code
_entity_poly.pdbx_strand_id
1 'polypeptide(L)'
;TSTQQALAYRERILAAVPEDSNFQPLMTLYLTDNTSPLEIARAREAGHIQACKLYPAGATTNSDHGVTALSTIFPVLDAMQAHGLVLCVHGEVTDPGIDIFDREAVFIERVL
;
A
#
# COMPACT_ATOMS: atom_id res chain seq x y z
N THR A 1 -4.19 -0.18 7.04
CA THR A 1 -3.32 -0.68 8.14
C THR A 1 -2.66 0.49 8.84
N SER A 2 -2.47 0.44 10.16
CA SER A 2 -1.71 1.48 10.89
C SER A 2 -0.23 1.12 11.05
N THR A 3 0.59 2.13 11.35
CA THR A 3 2.01 2.03 11.70
C THR A 3 2.22 1.05 12.84
N GLN A 4 1.40 1.15 13.90
CA GLN A 4 1.47 0.24 15.05
C GLN A 4 1.23 -1.22 14.64
N GLN A 5 0.24 -1.48 13.78
CA GLN A 5 -0.04 -2.83 13.29
C GLN A 5 1.11 -3.38 12.45
N ALA A 6 1.72 -2.54 11.60
CA ALA A 6 2.88 -2.91 10.79
C ALA A 6 4.11 -3.24 11.65
N LEU A 7 4.40 -2.44 12.68
CA LEU A 7 5.49 -2.71 13.62
C LEU A 7 5.24 -3.99 14.43
N ALA A 8 4.03 -4.18 14.94
CA ALA A 8 3.68 -5.41 15.64
C ALA A 8 3.82 -6.64 14.74
N TYR A 9 3.51 -6.51 13.44
CA TYR A 9 3.73 -7.59 12.49
C TYR A 9 5.21 -7.84 12.21
N ARG A 10 6.00 -6.77 12.08
CA ARG A 10 7.46 -6.86 11.95
C ARG A 10 8.08 -7.68 13.07
N GLU A 11 7.69 -7.42 14.32
CA GLU A 11 8.20 -8.18 15.47
C GLU A 11 7.82 -9.66 15.41
N ARG A 12 6.60 -9.99 14.96
CA ARG A 12 6.22 -11.41 14.74
C ARG A 12 7.03 -12.07 13.63
N ILE A 13 7.36 -11.33 12.57
CA ILE A 13 8.23 -11.85 11.50
C ILE A 13 9.62 -12.12 12.07
N LEU A 14 10.23 -11.16 12.78
CA LEU A 14 11.57 -11.32 13.35
C LEU A 14 11.63 -12.45 14.38
N ALA A 15 10.59 -12.65 15.18
CA ALA A 15 10.52 -13.78 16.12
C ALA A 15 10.49 -15.16 15.43
N ALA A 16 10.13 -15.21 14.13
CA ALA A 16 10.14 -16.43 13.32
C ALA A 16 11.41 -16.57 12.46
N VAL A 17 12.31 -15.58 12.47
CA VAL A 17 13.56 -15.60 11.71
C VAL A 17 14.61 -16.41 12.49
N PRO A 18 15.32 -17.37 11.86
CA PRO A 18 16.43 -18.08 12.51
C PRO A 18 17.52 -17.13 13.00
N GLU A 19 18.14 -17.45 14.14
CA GLU A 19 19.17 -16.60 14.77
C GLU A 19 20.36 -16.28 13.84
N ASP A 20 20.71 -17.22 12.95
CA ASP A 20 21.84 -17.08 12.01
C ASP A 20 21.49 -16.31 10.73
N SER A 21 20.27 -15.77 10.63
CA SER A 21 19.81 -15.04 9.44
C SER A 21 20.07 -13.54 9.54
N ASN A 22 20.47 -12.93 8.42
CA ASN A 22 20.57 -11.48 8.25
C ASN A 22 19.32 -10.84 7.64
N PHE A 23 18.18 -11.55 7.65
CA PHE A 23 16.94 -11.07 7.05
C PHE A 23 16.42 -9.79 7.71
N GLN A 24 16.10 -8.79 6.89
CA GLN A 24 15.56 -7.51 7.33
C GLN A 24 14.20 -7.24 6.65
N PRO A 25 13.08 -7.36 7.36
CA PRO A 25 11.77 -7.06 6.79
C PRO A 25 11.59 -5.54 6.59
N LEU A 26 11.35 -5.14 5.34
CA LEU A 26 10.89 -3.79 5.00
C LEU A 26 9.37 -3.80 4.95
N MET A 27 8.75 -3.01 5.82
CA MET A 27 7.31 -3.03 5.99
C MET A 27 6.61 -2.08 5.01
N THR A 28 5.33 -2.34 4.77
CA THR A 28 4.47 -1.52 3.93
C THR A 28 3.13 -1.29 4.61
N LEU A 29 2.49 -0.14 4.37
CA LEU A 29 1.08 0.07 4.73
C LEU A 29 0.16 -0.27 3.56
N TYR A 30 -1.01 -0.82 3.87
CA TYR A 30 -2.09 -0.98 2.90
C TYR A 30 -2.91 0.31 2.85
N LEU A 31 -2.98 0.95 1.67
CA LEU A 31 -3.76 2.17 1.46
C LEU A 31 -5.25 1.86 1.37
N THR A 32 -6.04 2.73 1.99
CA THR A 32 -7.50 2.71 1.99
C THR A 32 -8.01 4.14 1.89
N ASP A 33 -9.28 4.33 1.54
CA ASP A 33 -9.93 5.65 1.54
C ASP A 33 -9.88 6.37 2.90
N ASN A 34 -9.69 5.63 3.99
CA ASN A 34 -9.62 6.15 5.36
C ASN A 34 -8.18 6.35 5.85
N THR A 35 -7.17 6.14 5.00
CA THR A 35 -5.77 6.36 5.39
C THR A 35 -5.56 7.85 5.65
N SER A 36 -5.00 8.18 6.82
CA SER A 36 -4.73 9.56 7.17
C SER A 36 -3.35 10.01 6.67
N PRO A 37 -3.18 11.24 6.17
CA PRO A 37 -1.86 11.82 5.91
C PRO A 37 -0.94 11.79 7.14
N LEU A 38 -1.50 11.92 8.35
CA LEU A 38 -0.73 11.82 9.59
C LEU A 38 -0.15 10.42 9.80
N GLU A 39 -0.80 9.39 9.28
CA GLU A 39 -0.31 8.02 9.35
C GLU A 39 0.95 7.82 8.50
N ILE A 40 1.09 8.59 7.41
CA ILE A 40 2.29 8.59 6.57
C ILE A 40 3.48 9.20 7.30
N ALA A 41 3.28 10.32 8.00
CA ALA A 41 4.31 10.93 8.83
C ALA A 41 4.81 9.96 9.91
N ARG A 42 3.88 9.32 10.64
CA ARG A 42 4.18 8.29 11.64
C ARG A 42 4.95 7.11 11.04
N ALA A 43 4.55 6.65 9.86
CA ALA A 43 5.21 5.55 9.18
C ALA A 43 6.66 5.89 8.82
N ARG A 44 6.91 7.11 8.34
CA ARG A 44 8.27 7.58 8.05
C ARG A 44 9.13 7.66 9.31
N GLU A 45 8.58 8.24 10.38
CA GLU A 45 9.27 8.37 11.68
C GLU A 45 9.62 7.02 12.29
N ALA A 46 8.78 6.00 12.08
CA ALA A 46 9.03 4.65 12.57
C ALA A 46 10.25 3.96 11.91
N GLY A 47 10.74 4.44 10.77
CA GLY A 47 11.99 4.00 10.15
C GLY A 47 12.01 2.59 9.54
N HIS A 48 10.93 1.81 9.69
CA HIS A 48 10.84 0.44 9.18
C HIS A 48 9.77 0.25 8.09
N ILE A 49 9.01 1.30 7.77
CA ILE A 49 7.99 1.29 6.72
C ILE A 49 8.50 2.12 5.54
N GLN A 50 8.67 1.48 4.39
CA GLN A 50 9.30 2.12 3.22
C GLN A 50 8.31 2.46 2.11
N ALA A 51 7.12 1.85 2.13
CA ALA A 51 6.14 2.03 1.07
C ALA A 51 4.70 1.97 1.59
N CYS A 52 3.79 2.47 0.78
CA CYS A 52 2.37 2.17 0.88
C CYS A 52 1.91 1.47 -0.40
N LYS A 53 1.13 0.40 -0.25
CA LYS A 53 0.61 -0.41 -1.35
C LYS A 53 -0.83 0.00 -1.64
N LEU A 54 -1.06 0.38 -2.89
CA LEU A 54 -2.37 0.66 -3.47
C LEU A 54 -2.91 -0.59 -4.15
N TYR A 55 -4.16 -0.93 -3.79
CA TYR A 55 -5.00 -1.86 -4.53
C TYR A 55 -6.31 -1.15 -4.86
N PRO A 56 -6.72 -1.10 -6.15
CA PRO A 56 -8.07 -0.68 -6.50
C PRO A 56 -9.09 -1.60 -5.83
N ALA A 57 -10.17 -1.02 -5.31
CA ALA A 57 -11.18 -1.79 -4.60
C ALA A 57 -11.76 -2.93 -5.46
N GLY A 58 -11.73 -4.15 -4.93
CA GLY A 58 -12.23 -5.36 -5.61
C GLY A 58 -11.31 -5.94 -6.70
N ALA A 59 -10.10 -5.43 -6.89
CA ALA A 59 -9.18 -5.92 -7.93
C ALA A 59 -8.60 -7.30 -7.63
N THR A 60 -8.42 -7.63 -6.35
CA THR A 60 -7.77 -8.88 -5.94
C THR A 60 -8.17 -9.32 -4.52
N THR A 61 -7.62 -10.45 -4.04
CA THR A 61 -7.90 -11.01 -2.71
C THR A 61 -7.61 -9.99 -1.59
N ASN A 62 -8.57 -9.81 -0.67
CA ASN A 62 -8.55 -8.83 0.43
C ASN A 62 -8.55 -7.35 -0.01
N SER A 63 -8.93 -7.04 -1.25
CA SER A 63 -8.97 -5.66 -1.75
C SER A 63 -10.29 -4.92 -1.54
N ASP A 64 -11.25 -5.50 -0.84
CA ASP A 64 -12.58 -4.89 -0.59
C ASP A 64 -12.50 -3.59 0.22
N HIS A 65 -11.39 -3.39 0.95
CA HIS A 65 -11.07 -2.16 1.67
C HIS A 65 -10.02 -1.30 0.95
N GLY A 66 -9.75 -1.58 -0.33
CA GLY A 66 -8.85 -0.82 -1.19
C GLY A 66 -9.31 0.61 -1.45
N VAL A 67 -8.58 1.27 -2.35
CA VAL A 67 -8.88 2.65 -2.75
C VAL A 67 -10.00 2.63 -3.79
N THR A 68 -11.07 3.38 -3.55
CA THR A 68 -12.22 3.42 -4.48
C THR A 68 -11.99 4.39 -5.64
N ALA A 69 -11.27 5.48 -5.41
CA ALA A 69 -10.80 6.40 -6.45
C ALA A 69 -9.52 7.11 -6.00
N LEU A 70 -8.57 7.36 -6.91
CA LEU A 70 -7.32 8.04 -6.53
C LEU A 70 -7.53 9.41 -5.88
N SER A 71 -8.56 10.14 -6.31
CA SER A 71 -8.89 11.46 -5.77
C SER A 71 -9.24 11.45 -4.28
N THR A 72 -9.71 10.33 -3.72
CA THR A 72 -10.03 10.21 -2.28
C THR A 72 -8.76 10.23 -1.41
N ILE A 73 -7.62 9.86 -1.99
CA ILE A 73 -6.35 9.71 -1.27
C ILE A 73 -5.29 10.73 -1.68
N PHE A 74 -5.60 11.73 -2.52
CA PHE A 74 -4.63 12.78 -2.89
C PHE A 74 -3.90 13.40 -1.70
N PRO A 75 -4.57 13.76 -0.58
CA PRO A 75 -3.87 14.28 0.60
C PRO A 75 -2.84 13.29 1.19
N VAL A 76 -3.09 11.99 1.05
CA VAL A 76 -2.18 10.93 1.50
C VAL A 76 -1.00 10.81 0.53
N LEU A 77 -1.26 10.88 -0.77
CA LEU A 77 -0.20 10.87 -1.79
C LEU A 77 0.74 12.07 -1.66
N ASP A 78 0.20 13.26 -1.37
CA ASP A 78 0.99 14.46 -1.07
C ASP A 78 1.90 14.26 0.14
N ALA A 79 1.36 13.65 1.21
CA ALA A 79 2.15 13.31 2.39
C ALA A 79 3.22 12.25 2.07
N MET A 80 2.90 11.24 1.26
CA MET A 80 3.88 10.23 0.84
C MET A 80 5.02 10.86 0.06
N GLN A 81 4.71 11.78 -0.85
CA GLN A 81 5.71 12.55 -1.59
C GLN A 81 6.57 13.40 -0.63
N ALA A 82 5.96 14.13 0.30
CA ALA A 82 6.67 14.97 1.26
C ALA A 82 7.60 14.18 2.19
N HIS A 83 7.20 12.96 2.58
CA HIS A 83 7.97 12.10 3.48
C HIS A 83 8.85 11.06 2.75
N GLY A 84 8.81 11.02 1.42
CA GLY A 84 9.61 10.11 0.60
C GLY A 84 9.24 8.62 0.75
N LEU A 85 7.96 8.31 0.98
CA LEU A 85 7.47 6.93 0.97
C LEU A 85 7.15 6.49 -0.46
N VAL A 86 7.53 5.26 -0.81
CA VAL A 86 7.26 4.67 -2.13
C VAL A 86 5.77 4.35 -2.26
N LEU A 87 5.18 4.70 -3.40
CA LEU A 87 3.86 4.21 -3.80
C LEU A 87 4.02 2.94 -4.63
N CYS A 88 3.59 1.80 -4.08
CA CYS A 88 3.50 0.55 -4.82
C CYS A 88 2.09 0.43 -5.39
N VAL A 89 1.93 0.18 -6.69
CA VAL A 89 0.63 0.16 -7.37
C VAL A 89 0.28 -1.24 -7.86
N HIS A 90 -0.93 -1.70 -7.57
CA HIS A 90 -1.58 -2.79 -8.33
C HIS A 90 -2.38 -2.15 -9.46
N GLY A 91 -1.80 -2.08 -10.66
CA GLY A 91 -2.31 -1.28 -11.76
C GLY A 91 -3.30 -2.02 -12.65
N GLU A 92 -4.42 -2.48 -12.11
CA GLU A 92 -5.47 -3.15 -12.91
C GLU A 92 -6.83 -2.52 -12.63
N VAL A 93 -7.63 -2.30 -13.68
CA VAL A 93 -9.05 -1.96 -13.51
C VAL A 93 -9.87 -3.18 -13.09
N THR A 94 -11.02 -2.95 -12.48
CA THR A 94 -11.90 -4.00 -11.93
C THR A 94 -13.20 -4.18 -12.73
N ASP A 95 -13.32 -3.48 -13.86
CA ASP A 95 -14.49 -3.53 -14.74
C ASP A 95 -14.73 -4.96 -15.26
N PRO A 96 -15.90 -5.57 -14.99
CA PRO A 96 -16.21 -6.92 -15.45
C PRO A 96 -16.37 -7.02 -16.97
N GLY A 97 -16.56 -5.89 -17.67
CA GLY A 97 -16.62 -5.83 -19.14
C GLY A 97 -15.25 -5.81 -19.82
N ILE A 98 -14.16 -5.76 -19.05
CA ILE A 98 -12.79 -5.75 -19.57
C ILE A 98 -12.14 -7.11 -19.33
N ASP A 99 -11.56 -7.65 -20.40
CA ASP A 99 -10.80 -8.90 -20.34
C ASP A 99 -9.64 -8.78 -19.35
N ILE A 100 -9.38 -9.85 -18.58
CA ILE A 100 -8.34 -9.83 -17.55
C ILE A 100 -6.96 -9.46 -18.10
N PHE A 101 -6.66 -9.81 -19.36
CA PHE A 101 -5.39 -9.49 -20.02
C PHE A 101 -5.28 -8.01 -20.44
N ASP A 102 -6.40 -7.30 -20.54
CA ASP A 102 -6.44 -5.89 -20.94
C ASP A 102 -6.50 -4.94 -19.72
N ARG A 103 -6.74 -5.46 -18.51
CA ARG A 103 -6.99 -4.64 -17.31
C ARG A 103 -5.83 -3.72 -16.94
N GLU A 104 -4.59 -4.18 -17.14
CA GLU A 104 -3.41 -3.35 -16.87
C GLU A 104 -3.27 -2.23 -17.89
N ALA A 105 -3.38 -2.54 -19.18
CA ALA A 105 -3.30 -1.53 -20.25
C ALA A 105 -4.37 -0.45 -20.05
N VAL A 106 -5.61 -0.85 -19.74
CA VAL A 106 -6.70 0.09 -19.49
C VAL A 106 -6.48 0.91 -18.21
N PHE A 107 -5.83 0.36 -17.18
CA PHE A 107 -5.49 1.13 -15.98
C PHE A 107 -4.55 2.29 -16.33
N ILE A 108 -3.54 2.05 -17.17
CA ILE A 108 -2.65 3.11 -17.67
C ILE A 108 -3.43 4.18 -18.43
N GLU A 109 -4.36 3.79 -19.30
CA GLU A 109 -5.09 4.75 -20.15
C GLU A 109 -6.13 5.60 -19.41
N ARG A 110 -6.75 5.06 -18.34
CA ARG A 110 -7.93 5.67 -17.71
C ARG A 110 -7.66 6.23 -16.31
N VAL A 111 -6.61 5.78 -15.65
CA VAL A 111 -6.35 6.07 -14.23
C VAL A 111 -5.06 6.86 -14.01
N LEU A 112 -4.00 6.57 -14.78
CA LEU A 112 -2.72 7.30 -14.74
C LEU A 112 -2.65 8.41 -15.80
#